data_AF-A0A2A4XMM0-F1
#
_entry.id   AF-A0A2A4XMM0-F1
#
_cell.length_a   1.000
_cell.length_b   1.000
_cell.length_c   1.000
_cell.angle_alpha   90.00
_cell.angle_beta   90.00
_cell.angle_gamma   90.00
#
_symmetry.space_group_name_H-M   'P 1'
#
loop_
_entity.id
_entity.type
_entity.pdbx_description
1 polymer ?
#
loop_
_entity_poly.entity_id
_entity_poly.type
_entity_poly.pdbx_seq_one_letter_code
_entity_poly.pdbx_strand_id
1 'polypeptide(L)'
;MASLLLYFKGFDPLMLNTCSAQQMLASKAALLKQKSLSQLGECFGKFIPKIHLKPASSGVLSRQRIFSKENTFWDFFSQVLDADGGCQEVVRKLQAFAAMRSKRLPS
;
A
#
# COMPACT_ATOMS: atom_id res chain seq x y z
N MET A 1 13.02 39.69 10.46
CA MET A 1 14.23 39.04 10.98
C MET A 1 14.04 38.74 12.46
N ALA A 2 14.30 37.48 12.84
CA ALA A 2 14.65 37.00 14.18
C ALA A 2 13.97 37.65 15.40
N SER A 3 12.77 37.19 15.79
CA SER A 3 12.31 37.38 17.17
C SER A 3 11.26 36.36 17.61
N LEU A 4 11.52 35.07 17.42
CA LEU A 4 10.74 33.99 18.05
C LEU A 4 11.61 32.84 18.58
N LEU A 5 12.95 32.90 18.42
CA LEU A 5 13.89 31.85 18.86
C LEU A 5 14.55 32.20 20.20
N LEU A 6 13.81 32.79 21.13
CA LEU A 6 14.38 33.25 22.41
C LEU A 6 13.45 33.05 23.60
N TYR A 7 12.62 32.00 23.58
CA TYR A 7 11.77 31.68 24.73
C TYR A 7 12.07 30.37 25.46
N PHE A 8 12.96 29.50 24.98
CA PHE A 8 13.33 28.30 25.74
C PHE A 8 14.80 27.93 25.55
N LYS A 9 15.69 28.59 26.31
CA LYS A 9 17.13 28.31 26.38
C LYS A 9 17.44 27.05 27.23
N GLY A 10 16.63 26.01 27.07
CA GLY A 10 16.73 24.73 27.80
C GLY A 10 15.83 23.63 27.24
N PHE A 11 15.20 23.84 26.08
CA PHE A 11 14.38 22.84 25.43
C PHE A 11 15.17 22.31 24.23
N ASP A 12 15.89 21.21 24.43
CA ASP A 12 16.54 20.52 23.32
C ASP A 12 15.45 20.14 22.29
N PRO A 13 15.52 20.62 21.02
CA PRO A 13 14.51 20.32 20.01
C PRO A 13 14.39 18.81 19.73
N LEU A 14 15.38 18.03 20.17
CA LEU A 14 15.41 16.57 20.07
C LEU A 14 14.32 15.87 20.89
N MET A 15 13.79 16.51 21.94
CA MET A 15 12.71 15.97 22.77
C MET A 15 11.30 16.21 22.18
N LEU A 16 11.15 17.14 21.22
CA LEU A 16 9.86 17.46 20.61
C LEU A 16 9.50 16.53 19.43
N ASN A 17 10.41 15.65 19.03
CA ASN A 17 10.28 14.79 17.84
C ASN A 17 9.84 13.36 18.15
N THR A 18 9.41 13.07 19.38
CA THR A 18 8.84 11.76 19.71
C THR A 18 7.39 11.72 19.24
N CYS A 19 7.18 11.36 17.97
CA CYS A 19 5.84 10.98 17.52
C CYS A 19 5.32 9.88 18.43
N SER A 20 4.08 10.01 18.90
CA SER A 20 3.44 8.93 19.64
C SER A 20 3.42 7.66 18.78
N ALA A 21 3.37 6.48 19.40
CA ALA A 21 3.28 5.22 18.66
C ALA A 21 2.09 5.24 17.66
N GLN A 22 1.00 5.90 18.03
CA GLN A 22 -0.16 6.12 17.16
C GLN A 22 0.15 7.03 15.97
N GLN A 23 0.86 8.14 16.18
CA GLN A 23 1.29 9.03 15.10
C GLN A 23 2.25 8.33 14.14
N MET A 24 3.22 7.58 14.67
CA MET A 24 4.12 6.78 13.83
C MET A 24 3.36 5.73 13.01
N LEU A 25 2.35 5.09 13.60
CA LEU A 25 1.50 4.12 12.90
C LEU A 25 0.67 4.81 11.82
N ALA A 26 0.07 5.97 12.11
CA ALA A 26 -0.69 6.75 11.13
C ALA A 26 0.17 7.21 9.95
N SER A 27 1.39 7.71 10.20
CA SER A 27 2.33 8.09 9.14
C SER A 27 2.74 6.89 8.29
N LYS A 28 3.01 5.73 8.90
CA LYS A 28 3.31 4.49 8.18
C LYS A 28 2.11 4.02 7.35
N ALA A 29 0.90 4.09 7.90
CA ALA A 29 -0.32 3.74 7.19
C ALA A 29 -0.55 4.65 5.98
N ALA A 30 -0.38 5.96 6.13
CA ALA A 30 -0.47 6.91 5.02
C ALA A 30 0.55 6.61 3.92
N LEU A 31 1.78 6.23 4.29
CA LEU A 31 2.80 5.81 3.32
C LEU A 31 2.41 4.51 2.60
N LEU A 32 1.78 3.56 3.29
CA LEU A 32 1.30 2.31 2.69
C LEU A 32 0.19 2.56 1.67
N LYS A 33 -0.72 3.52 1.90
CA LYS A 33 -1.79 3.89 0.95
C LYS A 33 -1.25 4.37 -0.40
N GLN A 34 -0.06 4.95 -0.43
CA GLN A 34 0.59 5.46 -1.65
C GLN A 34 1.38 4.38 -2.40
N LYS A 35 1.60 3.20 -1.81
CA LYS A 35 2.38 2.13 -2.45
C LYS A 35 1.57 1.46 -3.56
N SER A 36 2.27 1.04 -4.60
CA SER A 36 1.70 0.15 -5.61
C SER A 36 1.48 -1.26 -5.05
N LEU A 37 0.61 -2.03 -5.70
CA LEU A 37 0.27 -3.41 -5.31
C LEU A 37 1.52 -4.30 -5.18
N SER A 38 2.49 -4.17 -6.10
CA SER A 38 3.76 -4.92 -6.04
C SER A 38 4.57 -4.59 -4.78
N GLN A 39 4.63 -3.30 -4.42
CA GLN A 39 5.37 -2.84 -3.23
C GLN A 39 4.69 -3.25 -1.92
N LEU A 40 3.35 -3.31 -1.92
CA LEU A 40 2.57 -3.92 -0.84
C LEU A 40 2.93 -5.41 -0.69
N GLY A 41 3.00 -6.14 -1.80
CA GLY A 41 3.40 -7.55 -1.81
C GLY A 41 4.83 -7.82 -1.32
N GLU A 42 5.76 -6.90 -1.57
CA GLU A 42 7.12 -6.96 -1.01
C GLU A 42 7.14 -6.65 0.49
N CYS A 43 6.41 -5.62 0.91
CA CYS A 43 6.34 -5.19 2.31
C CYS A 43 5.71 -6.26 3.21
N PHE A 44 4.60 -6.84 2.77
CA PHE A 44 3.85 -7.82 3.54
C PHE A 44 4.18 -9.28 3.20
N GLY A 45 5.03 -9.52 2.19
CA GLY A 45 5.42 -10.88 1.78
C GLY A 45 6.18 -11.68 2.84
N LYS A 46 6.69 -11.02 3.89
CA LYS A 46 7.26 -11.69 5.08
C LYS A 46 6.18 -12.24 6.03
N PHE A 47 4.99 -11.66 6.01
CA PHE A 47 3.88 -12.03 6.89
C PHE A 47 2.83 -12.89 6.18
N ILE A 48 2.68 -12.70 4.86
CA ILE A 48 1.68 -13.38 4.04
C ILE A 48 2.38 -14.40 3.14
N PRO A 49 2.19 -15.71 3.36
CA PRO A 49 2.85 -16.74 2.57
C PRO A 49 2.44 -16.67 1.09
N LYS A 50 3.41 -16.35 0.22
CA LYS A 50 3.18 -16.23 -1.24
C LYS A 50 2.71 -17.53 -1.88
N ILE A 51 2.94 -18.68 -1.23
CA ILE A 51 2.49 -20.01 -1.70
C ILE A 51 0.99 -20.04 -1.98
N HIS A 52 0.18 -19.33 -1.18
CA HIS A 52 -1.27 -19.32 -1.34
C HIS A 52 -1.75 -18.37 -2.44
N LEU A 53 -0.91 -17.41 -2.85
CA LEU A 53 -1.25 -16.41 -3.87
C LEU A 53 -0.83 -16.84 -5.28
N LYS A 54 0.07 -17.84 -5.39
CA LYS A 54 0.49 -18.39 -6.68
C LYS A 54 -0.70 -18.97 -7.46
N PRO A 55 -0.70 -18.84 -8.80
CA PRO A 55 -1.69 -19.50 -9.63
C PRO A 55 -1.56 -21.03 -9.49
N ALA A 56 -2.69 -21.72 -9.66
CA ALA A 56 -2.71 -23.18 -9.67
C ALA A 56 -1.86 -23.72 -10.84
N SER A 57 -1.14 -24.82 -10.62
CA SER A 57 -0.32 -25.47 -11.65
C SER A 57 -1.17 -25.95 -12.84
N SER A 58 -2.42 -26.34 -12.61
CA SER A 58 -3.40 -26.70 -13.64
C SER A 58 -4.83 -26.48 -13.15
N GLY A 59 -5.78 -26.36 -14.08
CA GLY A 59 -7.21 -26.25 -13.76
C GLY A 59 -7.71 -24.83 -13.46
N VAL A 60 -8.76 -24.72 -12.63
CA VAL A 60 -9.42 -23.46 -12.27
C VAL A 60 -8.43 -22.54 -11.54
N LEU A 61 -8.40 -21.24 -11.88
CA LEU A 61 -7.42 -20.25 -11.38
C LEU A 61 -5.95 -20.44 -11.85
N SER A 62 -5.69 -21.32 -12.83
CA SER A 62 -4.35 -21.45 -13.43
C SER A 62 -4.01 -20.30 -14.40
N ARG A 63 -5.02 -19.73 -15.08
CA ARG A 63 -4.83 -18.65 -16.07
C ARG A 63 -4.46 -17.31 -15.39
N GLN A 64 -3.34 -16.73 -15.79
CA GLN A 64 -2.91 -15.39 -15.36
C GLN A 64 -3.61 -14.28 -16.14
N ARG A 65 -4.82 -13.89 -15.69
CA ARG A 65 -5.55 -12.71 -16.18
C ARG A 65 -5.05 -11.43 -15.48
N ILE A 66 -5.60 -10.28 -15.86
CA ILE A 66 -5.35 -9.01 -15.14
C ILE A 66 -5.80 -9.14 -13.68
N PHE A 67 -7.00 -9.69 -13.46
CA PHE A 67 -7.47 -10.11 -12.14
C PHE A 67 -7.01 -11.54 -11.85
N SER A 68 -5.72 -11.70 -11.54
CA SER A 68 -5.19 -12.95 -10.99
C SER A 68 -5.55 -13.06 -9.51
N LYS A 69 -5.45 -14.27 -8.93
CA LYS A 69 -5.65 -14.48 -7.49
C LYS A 69 -4.78 -13.55 -6.65
N GLU A 70 -3.52 -13.39 -7.03
CA GLU A 70 -2.58 -12.48 -6.38
C GLU A 70 -3.00 -11.02 -6.50
N ASN A 71 -3.34 -10.55 -7.71
CA ASN A 71 -3.72 -9.15 -7.91
C ASN A 71 -5.02 -8.81 -7.17
N THR A 72 -6.02 -9.68 -7.24
CA THR A 72 -7.29 -9.49 -6.52
C THR A 72 -7.10 -9.48 -5.01
N PHE A 73 -6.19 -10.30 -4.49
CA PHE A 73 -5.85 -10.28 -3.07
C PHE A 73 -5.24 -8.93 -2.65
N TRP A 74 -4.23 -8.45 -3.39
CA TRP A 74 -3.58 -7.18 -3.06
C TRP A 74 -4.49 -5.97 -3.29
N ASP A 75 -5.37 -6.01 -4.29
CA ASP A 75 -6.41 -5.01 -4.50
C ASP A 75 -7.34 -4.91 -3.29
N PHE A 76 -7.91 -6.04 -2.88
CA PHE A 76 -8.78 -6.09 -1.71
C PHE A 76 -8.06 -5.65 -0.44
N PHE A 77 -6.81 -6.10 -0.25
CA PHE A 77 -6.00 -5.70 0.89
C PHE A 77 -5.72 -4.19 0.91
N SER A 78 -5.43 -3.59 -0.25
CA SER A 78 -5.28 -2.14 -0.38
C SER A 78 -6.56 -1.40 -0.02
N GLN A 79 -7.74 -1.94 -0.37
CA GLN A 79 -9.02 -1.38 0.03
C GLN A 79 -9.23 -1.44 1.55
N VAL A 80 -8.85 -2.55 2.20
CA VAL A 80 -8.95 -2.67 3.66
C VAL A 80 -8.03 -1.69 4.39
N LEU A 81 -6.86 -1.38 3.82
CA LEU A 81 -5.93 -0.39 4.37
C LEU A 81 -6.40 1.05 4.19
N ASP A 82 -7.29 1.30 3.24
CA ASP A 82 -7.84 2.62 2.94
C ASP A 82 -9.35 2.65 3.15
N ALA A 83 -9.77 2.87 4.40
CA ALA A 83 -11.18 2.89 4.79
C ALA A 83 -12.04 3.89 4.00
N ASP A 84 -11.43 4.95 3.47
CA ASP A 84 -12.08 5.99 2.66
C ASP A 84 -12.05 5.66 1.14
N GLY A 85 -11.27 4.64 0.74
CA GLY A 85 -11.03 4.27 -0.65
C GLY A 85 -12.16 3.41 -1.23
N GLY A 86 -12.78 3.89 -2.31
CA GLY A 86 -13.79 3.14 -3.04
C GLY A 86 -13.20 1.95 -3.82
N CYS A 87 -13.97 0.86 -3.96
CA CYS A 87 -13.58 -0.30 -4.78
C CYS A 87 -13.19 0.10 -6.23
N GLN A 88 -13.87 1.10 -6.79
CA GLN A 88 -13.58 1.61 -8.14
C GLN A 88 -12.18 2.23 -8.27
N GLU A 89 -11.66 2.84 -7.21
CA GLU A 89 -10.31 3.43 -7.23
C GLU A 89 -9.24 2.35 -7.36
N VAL A 90 -9.39 1.27 -6.59
CA VAL A 90 -8.48 0.12 -6.63
C VAL A 90 -8.52 -0.56 -7.99
N VAL A 91 -9.71 -0.78 -8.55
CA VAL A 91 -9.87 -1.34 -9.90
C VAL A 91 -9.19 -0.48 -10.96
N ARG A 92 -9.31 0.86 -10.87
CA ARG A 92 -8.62 1.79 -11.77
C ARG A 92 -7.09 1.71 -11.63
N LYS A 93 -6.57 1.59 -10.40
CA LYS A 93 -5.12 1.39 -10.15
C LYS A 93 -4.63 0.09 -10.81
N LEU A 94 -5.39 -1.01 -10.68
CA LEU A 94 -5.04 -2.27 -11.31
C LEU A 94 -5.13 -2.21 -12.86
N GLN A 95 -6.16 -1.57 -13.40
CA GLN A 95 -6.30 -1.35 -14.84
C GLN A 95 -5.14 -0.49 -15.39
N ALA A 96 -4.78 0.60 -14.71
CA ALA A 96 -3.63 1.42 -15.09
C ALA A 96 -2.33 0.59 -15.10
N PHE A 97 -2.12 -0.24 -14.08
CA PHE A 97 -0.98 -1.15 -14.02
C PHE A 97 -0.98 -2.19 -15.14
N ALA A 98 -2.14 -2.75 -15.49
CA ALA A 98 -2.28 -3.69 -16.59
C ALA A 98 -2.02 -3.04 -17.96
N ALA A 99 -2.47 -1.80 -18.15
CA ALA A 99 -2.21 -1.01 -19.35
C ALA A 99 -0.71 -0.75 -19.55
N MET A 100 0.01 -0.38 -18.48
CA MET A 100 1.46 -0.21 -18.50
C MET A 100 2.21 -1.50 -18.86
N ARG A 101 1.63 -2.68 -18.56
CA ARG A 101 2.22 -3.99 -18.89
C ARG A 101 1.72 -4.57 -20.22
N SER A 102 1.08 -3.76 -21.05
CA SER A 102 0.55 -4.11 -22.38
C SER A 102 -0.41 -5.32 -22.38
N LYS A 103 -1.10 -5.57 -21.26
CA LYS A 103 -2.16 -6.59 -21.20
C LYS A 103 -3.47 -5.96 -21.66
N ARG A 104 -4.22 -6.64 -22.54
CA ARG A 104 -5.55 -6.16 -22.99
C ARG A 104 -6.46 -5.96 -21.78
N LEU A 105 -6.89 -4.72 -21.56
CA LEU A 105 -7.83 -4.38 -20.49
C LEU A 105 -9.20 -5.01 -20.77
N PRO A 106 -9.89 -5.55 -19.75
CA PRO A 106 -11.30 -5.90 -19.88
C PRO A 106 -12.13 -4.62 -19.99
N SER A 107 -13.10 -4.63 -20.91
CA SER A 107 -14.13 -3.61 -21.13
C SER A 107 -15.08 -3.49 -19.95
#